data_AF-A0A8X7C830-F1
#
_entry.id   AF-A0A8X7C830-F1
#
_cell.length_a   1.000
_cell.length_b   1.000
_cell.length_c   1.000
_cell.angle_alpha   90.00
_cell.angle_beta   90.00
_cell.angle_gamma   90.00
#
_symmetry.space_group_name_H-M   'P 1'
#
loop_
_entity.id
_entity.type
_entity.pdbx_description
1 polymer ?
#
loop_
_entity_poly.entity_id
_entity_poly.type
_entity_poly.pdbx_seq_one_letter_code
_entity_poly.pdbx_strand_id
1 'polypeptide(L)' 'MRNKEDIRIRDLLLEEMAEEPQEQREFLRNDAKKNIETIQSENRKTYNKRRKIAPMYKEGDLVAIHKGLNLELD' A
#
# COMPACT_ATOMS: atom_id res chain seq x y z
N MET A 1 -14.11 -12.91 -48.67
CA MET A 1 -14.20 -14.08 -47.76
C MET A 1 -13.15 -13.87 -46.69
N ARG A 2 -13.51 -13.81 -45.40
CA ARG A 2 -12.52 -13.59 -44.32
C ARG A 2 -11.68 -14.87 -44.19
N ASN A 3 -10.36 -14.78 -44.42
CA ASN A 3 -9.48 -15.92 -44.28
C ASN A 3 -9.19 -16.17 -42.78
N LYS A 4 -8.94 -17.41 -42.37
CA LYS A 4 -8.59 -17.75 -40.98
C LYS A 4 -7.28 -17.07 -40.55
N GLU A 5 -6.35 -16.94 -41.48
CA GLU A 5 -5.08 -16.23 -41.27
C GLU A 5 -5.31 -14.73 -40.99
N ASP A 6 -6.27 -14.09 -41.65
CA ASP A 6 -6.58 -12.66 -41.41
C ASP A 6 -7.14 -12.41 -40.00
N ILE A 7 -7.82 -13.42 -39.42
CA ILE A 7 -8.32 -13.36 -38.04
C ILE A 7 -7.14 -13.52 -37.09
N ARG A 8 -6.29 -14.52 -37.32
CA ARG A 8 -5.11 -14.78 -36.48
C ARG A 8 -4.13 -13.62 -36.45
N ILE A 9 -3.87 -12.99 -37.60
CA ILE A 9 -3.01 -11.80 -37.71
C ILE A 9 -3.64 -10.62 -36.95
N ARG A 10 -4.96 -10.43 -37.03
CA ARG A 10 -5.64 -9.38 -36.26
C ARG A 10 -5.49 -9.61 -34.76
N ASP A 11 -5.68 -10.84 -34.30
CA ASP A 11 -5.62 -11.15 -32.87
C ASP A 11 -4.20 -10.92 -32.31
N LEU A 12 -3.16 -11.34 -33.05
CA LEU A 12 -1.76 -11.07 -32.70
C LEU A 12 -1.45 -9.57 -32.61
N LEU A 13 -1.92 -8.78 -33.56
CA LEU A 13 -1.73 -7.32 -33.54
C LEU A 13 -2.43 -6.68 -32.34
N LEU A 14 -3.63 -7.14 -31.97
CA LEU A 14 -4.36 -6.61 -30.83
C LEU A 14 -3.70 -6.97 -29.49
N GLU A 15 -3.12 -8.17 -29.39
CA GLU A 15 -2.36 -8.62 -28.24
C GLU A 15 -1.10 -7.77 -28.06
N GLU A 16 -0.29 -7.61 -29.12
CA GLU A 16 0.94 -6.81 -29.07
C GLU A 16 0.65 -5.32 -28.76
N MET A 17 -0.42 -4.76 -29.34
CA MET A 17 -0.88 -3.40 -29.02
C MET A 17 -1.32 -3.23 -27.55
N ALA A 18 -1.71 -4.31 -26.88
CA ALA A 18 -2.14 -4.29 -25.48
C ALA A 18 -0.98 -4.56 -24.50
N GLU A 19 0.01 -5.37 -24.92
CA GLU A 19 1.17 -5.76 -24.11
C GLU A 19 2.13 -4.60 -23.85
N GLU A 20 2.54 -3.85 -24.88
CA GLU A 20 3.48 -2.73 -24.70
C GLU A 20 2.98 -1.69 -23.66
N PRO A 21 1.72 -1.21 -23.74
CA PRO A 21 1.18 -0.32 -22.72
C PRO A 21 1.08 -0.97 -21.33
N GLN A 22 0.90 -2.29 -21.26
CA GLN A 22 0.81 -3.02 -20.00
C GLN A 22 2.18 -3.06 -19.31
N GLU A 23 3.25 -3.38 -20.04
CA GLU A 23 4.61 -3.40 -19.50
C GLU A 23 5.03 -2.03 -18.98
N GLN A 24 4.74 -0.96 -19.74
CA GLN A 24 5.02 0.41 -19.32
C GLN A 24 4.25 0.78 -18.04
N ARG A 25 2.97 0.38 -17.95
CA ARG A 25 2.18 0.57 -16.72
C ARG A 25 2.77 -0.18 -15.53
N GLU A 26 3.21 -1.43 -15.73
CA GLU A 26 3.82 -2.22 -14.68
C GLU A 26 5.15 -1.64 -14.22
N PHE A 27 5.98 -1.17 -15.15
CA PHE A 27 7.21 -0.47 -14.83
C PHE A 27 6.95 0.76 -13.94
N LEU A 28 6.03 1.64 -14.35
CA LEU A 28 5.66 2.83 -13.58
C LEU A 28 5.08 2.49 -12.21
N ARG A 29 4.23 1.46 -12.12
CA ARG A 29 3.67 0.99 -10.84
C ARG A 29 4.75 0.45 -9.91
N ASN A 30 5.69 -0.31 -10.44
CA ASN A 30 6.80 -0.87 -9.66
C ASN A 30 7.72 0.23 -9.13
N ASP A 31 8.01 1.25 -9.94
CA ASP A 31 8.81 2.39 -9.50
C ASP A 31 8.08 3.21 -8.43
N ALA A 32 6.80 3.54 -8.67
CA ALA A 32 5.97 4.25 -7.69
C ALA A 32 5.87 3.48 -6.36
N LYS A 33 5.72 2.15 -6.41
CA LYS A 33 5.69 1.28 -5.23
C LYS A 33 6.98 1.41 -4.42
N LYS A 34 8.14 1.30 -5.07
CA LYS A 34 9.45 1.43 -4.39
C LYS A 34 9.61 2.81 -3.74
N ASN A 35 9.19 3.87 -4.42
CA ASN A 35 9.27 5.23 -3.91
C ASN A 35 8.37 5.43 -2.68
N ILE A 36 7.12 4.94 -2.73
CA ILE A 36 6.19 4.99 -1.60
C ILE A 36 6.73 4.19 -0.42
N GLU A 37 7.21 2.96 -0.64
CA GLU A 37 7.79 2.12 0.42
C GLU A 37 8.99 2.80 1.08
N THR A 38 9.86 3.43 0.28
CA THR A 38 11.02 4.17 0.79
C THR A 38 10.58 5.31 1.71
N ILE A 39 9.66 6.17 1.25
CA ILE A 39 9.14 7.30 2.03
C ILE A 39 8.43 6.81 3.30
N GLN A 40 7.62 5.75 3.21
CA GLN A 40 6.94 5.19 4.38
C GLN A 40 7.94 4.65 5.42
N SER A 41 9.02 4.01 4.96
CA SER A 41 10.07 3.52 5.86
C SER A 41 10.77 4.66 6.60
N GLU A 42 11.05 5.77 5.91
CA GLU A 42 11.68 6.97 6.49
C GLU A 42 10.75 7.69 7.45
N ASN A 43 9.49 7.85 7.06
CA ASN A 43 8.43 8.41 7.91
C ASN A 43 8.27 7.58 9.19
N ARG A 44 8.26 6.25 9.07
CA ARG A 44 8.17 5.33 10.22
C ARG A 44 9.37 5.49 11.15
N LYS A 45 10.59 5.55 10.62
CA LYS A 45 11.81 5.79 11.41
C LYS A 45 11.73 7.12 12.15
N THR A 46 11.33 8.18 11.47
CA THR A 46 11.23 9.53 12.06
C THR A 46 10.14 9.62 13.12
N TYR A 47 8.98 9.04 12.85
CA TYR A 47 7.88 8.96 13.82
C TYR A 47 8.31 8.19 15.07
N ASN A 48 8.90 7.00 14.90
CA ASN A 48 9.35 6.18 16.01
C ASN A 48 10.40 6.88 16.89
N LYS A 49 11.28 7.70 16.31
CA LYS A 49 12.24 8.53 17.08
C LYS A 49 11.55 9.56 17.97
N ARG A 50 10.40 10.10 17.55
CA ARG A 50 9.65 11.15 18.27
C ARG A 50 8.51 10.60 19.13
N ARG A 51 8.19 9.30 19.00
CA ARG A 51 7.09 8.65 19.70
C ARG A 51 7.45 8.48 21.16
N LYS A 52 6.65 9.08 22.05
CA LYS A 52 6.70 8.80 23.48
C LYS A 52 6.20 7.37 23.73
N ILE A 53 6.92 6.62 24.56
CA ILE A 53 6.50 5.29 25.01
C ILE A 53 5.21 5.48 25.81
N ALA A 54 4.20 4.64 25.52
CA ALA A 54 2.97 4.65 26.28
C ALA A 54 3.26 4.14 27.71
N PRO A 55 2.75 4.81 28.75
CA PRO A 55 2.86 4.30 30.11
C PRO A 55 2.18 2.93 30.19
N MET A 56 2.88 1.94 30.74
CA MET A 56 2.33 0.63 31.03
C MET A 56 1.78 0.65 32.46
N TYR A 57 0.53 0.24 32.63
CA TYR A 57 -0.14 0.16 33.92
C TYR A 57 -0.30 -1.30 34.34
N LYS A 58 -0.27 -1.55 35.64
CA LYS A 58 -0.48 -2.87 36.25
C LYS A 58 -1.69 -2.83 37.17
N GLU A 59 -2.23 -4.01 37.49
CA GLU A 59 -3.28 -4.13 38.49
C GLU A 59 -2.83 -3.55 39.83
N GLY A 60 -3.67 -2.69 40.42
CA GLY A 60 -3.36 -1.95 41.64
C GLY A 60 -2.77 -0.54 41.44
N ASP A 61 -2.41 -0.15 40.21
CA ASP A 61 -1.94 1.22 39.94
C ASP A 61 -3.09 2.24 40.03
N LEU A 62 -2.86 3.32 40.78
CA LEU A 62 -3.77 4.47 40.85
C LEU A 62 -3.50 5.42 39.68
N VAL A 63 -4.47 5.56 38.79
CA VAL A 63 -4.37 6.40 37.59
C VAL A 63 -5.54 7.38 37.50
N ALA A 64 -5.26 8.58 36.98
CA ALA A 64 -6.29 9.57 36.71
C ALA A 64 -6.89 9.33 35.31
N ILE A 65 -8.16 8.95 35.25
CA ILE A 65 -8.90 8.79 34.00
C ILE A 65 -9.61 10.09 33.65
N HIS A 66 -9.42 10.58 32.43
CA HIS A 66 -10.14 11.76 31.94
C HIS A 66 -11.61 11.41 31.68
N LYS A 67 -12.55 12.17 32.23
CA LYS A 67 -14.00 11.89 32.21
C LYS A 67 -14.64 11.73 30.82
N GLY A 68 -13.95 12.13 29.75
CA GLY A 68 -14.41 11.96 28.36
C GLY A 68 -13.96 10.65 27.69
N LEU A 69 -13.13 9.84 28.34
CA LEU A 69 -12.75 8.52 27.85
C LEU A 69 -13.74 7.49 28.41
N ASN A 70 -14.68 7.06 27.57
CA ASN A 70 -15.50 5.88 27.84
C ASN A 70 -14.59 4.65 27.73
N LEU A 71 -14.01 4.25 28.86
CA LEU A 71 -13.39 2.95 29.02
C LEU A 71 -14.46 2.06 29.64
N GLU A 72 -15.02 1.14 28.84
CA GLU A 72 -15.79 0.02 29.37
C GLU A 72 -14.83 -0.80 30.24
N LEU A 73 -15.06 -0.75 31.56
CA LEU A 73 -14.39 -1.59 32.53
C LEU A 73 -15.29 -2.82 32.69
N ASP A 74 -14.85 -3.96 32.16
CA ASP A 74 -15.46 -5.28 32.37
C ASP A 74 -15.34 -5.73 33.84
#